data_AF-A0A2K9FIJ0-F1
#
_entry.id   AF-A0A2K9FIJ0-F1
#
_cell.length_a   1.000
_cell.length_b   1.000
_cell.length_c   1.000
_cell.angle_alpha   90.00
_cell.angle_beta   90.00
_cell.angle_gamma   90.00
#
_symmetry.space_group_name_H-M   'P 1'
#
loop_
_entity.id
_entity.type
_entity.pdbx_description
1 polymer ?
#
loop_
_entity_poly.entity_id
_entity_poly.type
_entity_poly.pdbx_seq_one_letter_code
_entity_poly.pdbx_strand_id
1 'polypeptide(L)'
;MRRLDGWYAAQCDGDWEHGCGVRIESLDNPGWLVRVDLAGTDREGVTLAGEPSREDDDEWLHRSADGRVLRVACGPGQLARALRVAVEFLGA
;
A
#
# COMPACT_ATOMS: atom_id res chain seq x y z
N MET A 1 -1.29 2.69 -18.56
CA MET A 1 -0.47 2.36 -17.38
C MET A 1 -0.89 3.28 -16.28
N ARG A 2 -1.48 2.71 -15.24
CA ARG A 2 -1.91 3.42 -14.07
C ARG A 2 -0.76 3.43 -13.06
N ARG A 3 -0.46 4.57 -12.42
CA ARG A 3 0.73 4.73 -11.57
C ARG A 3 0.39 5.43 -10.26
N LEU A 4 1.18 5.13 -9.23
CA LEU A 4 1.01 5.67 -7.89
C LEU A 4 1.14 7.20 -7.85
N ASP A 5 2.02 7.78 -8.65
CA ASP A 5 2.20 9.24 -8.76
C ASP A 5 0.94 9.93 -9.31
N GLY A 6 0.29 9.34 -10.33
CA GLY A 6 -0.96 9.86 -10.87
C GLY A 6 -2.12 9.76 -9.87
N TRP A 7 -2.21 8.64 -9.13
CA TRP A 7 -3.20 8.50 -8.07
C TRP A 7 -3.00 9.49 -6.94
N TYR A 8 -1.76 9.63 -6.47
CA TYR A 8 -1.40 10.58 -5.41
C TYR A 8 -1.78 12.01 -5.80
N ALA A 9 -1.42 12.46 -7.01
CA ALA A 9 -1.79 13.78 -7.49
C ALA A 9 -3.30 14.00 -7.56
N ALA A 10 -4.08 12.94 -7.82
CA ALA A 10 -5.54 13.01 -7.80
C ALA A 10 -6.13 13.06 -6.38
N GLN A 11 -5.37 12.69 -5.33
CA GLN A 11 -5.81 12.84 -3.94
C GLN A 11 -5.44 14.20 -3.36
N CYS A 12 -4.50 14.95 -3.97
CA CYS A 12 -4.14 16.30 -3.52
C CYS A 12 -5.30 17.27 -3.82
N ASP A 13 -6.16 17.46 -2.83
CA ASP A 13 -7.38 18.28 -2.92
C ASP A 13 -7.33 19.54 -2.05
N GLY A 14 -6.21 19.77 -1.33
CA GLY A 14 -6.00 20.90 -0.42
C GLY A 14 -6.09 20.53 1.06
N ASP A 15 -6.63 19.35 1.38
CA ASP A 15 -6.75 18.85 2.76
C ASP A 15 -6.02 17.52 2.94
N TRP A 16 -6.18 16.59 2.00
CA TRP A 16 -5.67 15.22 2.13
C TRP A 16 -4.15 15.19 2.29
N GLU A 17 -3.41 15.98 1.51
CA GLU A 17 -1.95 15.99 1.50
C GLU A 17 -1.31 16.57 2.78
N HIS A 18 -2.11 17.22 3.64
CA HIS A 18 -1.64 17.81 4.90
C HIS A 18 -1.54 16.79 6.04
N GLY A 19 -2.28 15.67 5.94
CA GLY A 19 -2.39 14.68 7.03
C GLY A 19 -2.37 13.21 6.58
N CYS A 20 -2.55 12.95 5.29
CA CYS A 20 -2.54 11.62 4.68
C CYS A 20 -1.40 11.51 3.66
N GLY A 21 -1.06 10.29 3.28
CA GLY A 21 -0.05 10.10 2.25
C GLY A 21 0.26 8.64 1.91
N VAL A 22 1.36 8.50 1.18
CA VAL A 22 2.00 7.21 0.92
C VAL A 22 3.32 7.16 1.66
N ARG A 23 3.54 6.09 2.44
CA ARG A 23 4.79 5.84 3.16
C ARG A 23 5.43 4.56 2.65
N ILE A 24 6.74 4.60 2.41
CA ILE A 24 7.55 3.44 2.05
C ILE A 24 8.67 3.36 3.08
N GLU A 25 8.67 2.29 3.86
CA GLU A 25 9.55 2.12 5.02
C GLU A 25 10.25 0.76 4.92
N SER A 26 11.48 0.64 5.42
CA SER A 26 12.11 -0.66 5.62
C SER A 26 11.51 -1.36 6.84
N LEU A 27 11.55 -2.70 6.85
CA LEU A 27 11.18 -3.50 8.01
C LEU A 27 12.42 -3.91 8.83
N ASP A 28 12.19 -4.33 10.08
CA ASP A 28 13.25 -4.82 10.98
C ASP A 28 13.81 -6.18 10.53
N ASN A 29 13.03 -6.95 9.75
CA ASN A 29 13.50 -8.05 8.91
C ASN A 29 13.63 -7.56 7.46
N PRO A 30 14.57 -8.08 6.64
CA PRO A 30 14.79 -7.57 5.29
C PRO A 30 13.49 -7.47 4.49
N GLY A 31 13.12 -6.26 4.07
CA GLY A 31 11.84 -6.03 3.41
C GLY A 31 11.41 -4.58 3.37
N TRP A 32 10.26 -4.39 2.73
CA TRP A 32 9.61 -3.09 2.57
C TRP A 32 8.18 -3.15 3.10
N LEU A 33 7.72 -2.04 3.66
CA LEU A 33 6.33 -1.78 3.97
C LEU A 33 5.87 -0.54 3.19
N VAL A 34 4.87 -0.73 2.34
CA VAL A 34 4.12 0.36 1.70
C VAL A 34 2.83 0.58 2.48
N ARG A 35 2.60 1.80 2.93
CA ARG A 35 1.35 2.22 3.58
C ARG A 35 0.70 3.32 2.76
N VAL A 36 -0.60 3.19 2.51
CA VAL A 36 -1.39 4.21 1.83
C VAL A 36 -2.57 4.55 2.72
N ASP A 37 -2.67 5.82 3.11
CA ASP A 37 -3.83 6.33 3.84
C ASP A 37 -5.03 6.40 2.87
N LEU A 38 -6.18 5.88 3.28
CA LEU A 38 -7.39 5.74 2.47
C LEU A 38 -8.50 6.71 2.89
N ALA A 39 -8.37 7.34 4.06
CA ALA A 39 -9.34 8.31 4.55
C ALA A 39 -9.49 9.47 3.55
N GLY A 40 -10.72 9.85 3.24
CA GLY A 40 -11.01 10.89 2.24
C GLY A 40 -10.83 10.43 0.78
N THR A 41 -10.52 9.16 0.52
CA THR A 41 -10.37 8.61 -0.83
C THR A 41 -11.56 7.70 -1.19
N ASP A 42 -11.73 7.38 -2.47
CA ASP A 42 -12.74 6.41 -2.95
C ASP A 42 -12.62 5.00 -2.35
N ARG A 43 -11.49 4.71 -1.68
CA ARG A 43 -11.22 3.42 -1.03
C ARG A 43 -11.41 3.45 0.49
N GLU A 44 -11.88 4.55 1.07
CA GLU A 44 -12.27 4.58 2.47
C GLU A 44 -13.36 3.52 2.75
N GLY A 45 -13.23 2.80 3.86
CA GLY A 45 -14.13 1.71 4.26
C GLY A 45 -13.87 0.37 3.56
N VAL A 46 -13.04 0.30 2.52
CA VAL A 46 -12.70 -0.96 1.85
C VAL A 46 -11.74 -1.78 2.72
N THR A 47 -12.17 -2.97 3.11
CA THR A 47 -11.37 -3.89 3.93
C THR A 47 -10.82 -5.05 3.10
N LEU A 48 -9.64 -5.52 3.49
CA LEU A 48 -8.99 -6.69 2.93
C LEU A 48 -8.33 -7.45 4.08
N ALA A 49 -8.80 -8.68 4.32
CA ALA A 49 -8.19 -9.56 5.31
C ALA A 49 -6.75 -9.89 4.89
N GLY A 50 -5.82 -9.86 5.85
CA GLY A 50 -4.46 -10.32 5.63
C GLY A 50 -4.45 -11.83 5.39
N GLU A 51 -3.74 -12.27 4.35
CA GLU A 51 -3.49 -13.69 4.13
C GLU A 51 -2.28 -14.15 4.97
N PRO A 52 -2.35 -15.32 5.63
CA PRO A 52 -1.21 -15.86 6.36
C PRO A 52 -0.05 -16.15 5.41
N SER A 53 1.16 -15.71 5.78
CA SER A 53 2.40 -16.08 5.10
C SER A 53 2.66 -17.57 5.20
N ARG A 54 3.28 -18.14 4.18
CA ARG A 54 4.17 -19.28 4.38
C ARG A 54 5.54 -18.70 4.75
N GLU A 55 6.07 -19.09 5.92
CA GLU A 55 7.26 -18.48 6.55
C GLU A 55 8.57 -18.75 5.79
N ASP A 56 8.58 -19.65 4.81
CA ASP A 56 9.79 -20.13 4.12
C ASP A 56 10.03 -19.53 2.72
N ASP A 57 9.25 -18.54 2.28
CA ASP A 57 9.43 -17.96 0.93
C ASP A 57 10.31 -16.70 0.97
N ASP A 58 11.52 -16.78 0.39
CA ASP A 58 12.36 -15.60 0.08
C ASP A 58 11.61 -14.59 -0.83
N GLU A 59 10.52 -15.04 -1.48
CA GLU A 59 9.60 -14.26 -2.32
C GLU A 59 8.23 -13.99 -1.67
N TRP A 60 8.19 -13.50 -0.43
CA TRP A 60 6.96 -13.19 0.29
C TRP A 60 6.35 -11.80 -0.01
N LEU A 61 5.01 -11.71 0.02
CA LEU A 61 4.23 -10.46 -0.03
C LEU A 61 2.94 -10.61 0.79
N HIS A 62 2.68 -9.67 1.69
CA HIS A 62 1.45 -9.56 2.46
C HIS A 62 0.74 -8.26 2.13
N ARG A 63 -0.57 -8.32 2.00
CA ARG A 63 -1.42 -7.13 1.87
C ARG A 63 -2.60 -7.20 2.81
N SER A 64 -2.99 -6.07 3.37
CA SER A 64 -4.18 -5.94 4.20
C SER A 64 -4.71 -4.51 4.14
N ALA A 65 -6.01 -4.34 4.35
CA ALA A 65 -6.64 -3.03 4.46
C ALA A 65 -7.66 -3.06 5.60
N ASP A 66 -7.60 -2.06 6.49
CA ASP A 66 -8.51 -1.93 7.64
C ASP A 66 -9.65 -0.93 7.39
N GLY A 67 -9.85 -0.51 6.14
CA GLY A 67 -10.80 0.52 5.75
C GLY A 67 -10.26 1.95 5.88
N ARG A 68 -9.11 2.16 6.54
CA ARG A 68 -8.47 3.48 6.63
C ARG A 68 -7.05 3.50 6.08
N VAL A 69 -6.37 2.36 6.09
CA VAL A 69 -4.99 2.23 5.63
C VAL A 69 -4.82 0.91 4.89
N LEU A 70 -4.31 0.99 3.66
CA LEU A 70 -3.74 -0.15 2.94
C LEU A 70 -2.30 -0.38 3.41
N ARG A 71 -1.94 -1.62 3.69
CA ARG A 71 -0.58 -2.06 3.99
C ARG A 71 -0.17 -3.13 3.00
N VAL A 72 1.00 -2.97 2.38
CA VAL A 72 1.62 -3.98 1.54
C VAL A 72 3.06 -4.18 2.01
N ALA A 73 3.32 -5.30 2.67
CA ALA A 73 4.65 -5.69 3.12
C ALA A 73 5.25 -6.73 2.16
N CYS A 74 6.54 -6.68 1.87
CA CYS A 74 7.19 -7.66 1.00
C CYS A 74 8.68 -7.83 1.31
N GLY A 75 9.28 -8.88 0.75
CA GLY A 75 10.74 -9.07 0.79
C GLY A 75 11.53 -7.93 0.09
N PRO A 76 12.85 -7.86 0.29
CA PRO A 76 13.68 -6.70 -0.07
C PRO A 76 13.77 -6.46 -1.59
N GLY A 77 13.68 -7.50 -2.42
CA GLY A 77 13.69 -7.41 -3.88
C GLY A 77 12.33 -7.12 -4.53
N GLN A 78 11.27 -6.93 -3.73
CA GLN A 78 9.89 -6.98 -4.22
C GLN A 78 9.13 -5.65 -4.16
N LEU A 79 9.80 -4.53 -3.85
CA LEU A 79 9.14 -3.22 -3.76
C LEU A 79 8.30 -2.88 -5.01
N ALA A 80 8.82 -3.14 -6.20
CA ALA A 80 8.09 -2.91 -7.45
C ALA A 80 6.81 -3.76 -7.58
N ARG A 81 6.77 -4.95 -6.98
CA ARG A 81 5.58 -5.81 -6.90
C ARG A 81 4.60 -5.24 -5.87
N ALA A 82 5.09 -4.80 -4.70
CA ALA A 82 4.26 -4.17 -3.68
C ALA A 82 3.56 -2.90 -4.19
N LEU A 83 4.27 -2.03 -4.92
CA LEU A 83 3.69 -0.83 -5.54
C LEU A 83 2.61 -1.16 -6.59
N ARG A 84 2.82 -2.22 -7.40
CA ARG A 84 1.81 -2.69 -8.36
C ARG A 84 0.54 -3.15 -7.66
N VAL A 85 0.68 -3.98 -6.62
CA VAL A 85 -0.45 -4.46 -5.81
C VAL A 85 -1.19 -3.29 -5.16
N ALA A 86 -0.46 -2.27 -4.69
CA ALA A 86 -1.07 -1.06 -4.14
C ALA A 86 -1.90 -0.30 -5.19
N VAL A 87 -1.33 -0.05 -6.37
CA VAL A 87 -2.05 0.63 -7.48
C VAL A 87 -3.31 -0.15 -7.89
N GLU A 88 -3.22 -1.48 -8.01
CA GLU A 88 -4.37 -2.35 -8.31
C GLU A 88 -5.49 -2.20 -7.27
N PHE A 89 -5.14 -2.22 -5.97
CA PHE A 89 -6.12 -2.03 -4.90
C PHE A 89 -6.79 -0.66 -4.98
N LEU A 90 -6.02 0.39 -5.28
CA LEU A 90 -6.53 1.75 -5.37
C LEU A 90 -7.52 1.94 -6.52
N GLY A 91 -7.58 1.01 -7.50
CA GLY A 91 -8.31 1.21 -8.76
C GLY A 91 -7.71 2.34 -9.60
N ALA A 92 -6.50 2.74 -9.21
CA ALA A 92 -5.67 3.76 -9.80
C ALA A 92 -5.14 3.27 -11.09
#